data_AF-A0A955FH12-F1
#
_entry.id   AF-A0A955FH12-F1
#
_cell.length_a   1.000
_cell.length_b   1.000
_cell.length_c   1.000
_cell.angle_alpha   90.00
_cell.angle_beta   90.00
_cell.angle_gamma   90.00
#
_symmetry.space_group_name_H-M   'P 1'
#
loop_
_entity.id
_entity.type
_entity.pdbx_description
1 polymer ?
#
loop_
_entity_poly.entity_id
_entity_poly.type
_entity_poly.pdbx_seq_one_letter_code
_entity_poly.pdbx_strand_id
1 'polypeptide(L)'
;MNHLGLLSIFVSWVGQFILLKKWPGDGTMTFSQHVARKRESIIFYMVLWSFVLPAFYWFMMIPFADKLGLGILFKSFATLASIGMLGAALIPETTELKTKIHRVSAYGMAYLLCPLVFIVLIQGSISGFARVFLWVTGLWMLAGVIRSSIEKRQHGKKTLLFQAFYVMLFHVSILVAYYL
;
A
#
# COMPACT_ATOMS: atom_id res chain seq x y z
N MET A 1 4.68 -19.31 10.77
CA MET A 1 3.75 -18.23 10.36
C MET A 1 4.45 -16.96 9.86
N ASN A 2 5.76 -16.77 10.07
CA ASN A 2 6.51 -15.58 9.62
C ASN A 2 6.50 -15.38 8.09
N HIS A 3 6.33 -16.46 7.32
CA HIS A 3 6.25 -16.39 5.86
C HIS A 3 4.93 -15.83 5.32
N LEU A 4 3.89 -15.67 6.16
CA LEU A 4 2.59 -15.14 5.71
C LEU A 4 2.70 -13.70 5.18
N GLY A 5 3.54 -12.86 5.78
CA GLY A 5 3.78 -11.50 5.28
C GLY A 5 4.41 -11.51 3.89
N LEU A 6 5.48 -12.30 3.70
CA LEU A 6 6.14 -12.45 2.40
C LEU A 6 5.17 -13.00 1.35
N LEU A 7 4.43 -14.05 1.69
CA LEU A 7 3.43 -14.66 0.81
C LEU A 7 2.34 -13.65 0.43
N SER A 8 1.81 -12.90 1.39
CA SER A 8 0.79 -11.87 1.12
C SER A 8 1.31 -10.77 0.18
N ILE A 9 2.54 -10.29 0.38
CA ILE A 9 3.17 -9.29 -0.48
C ILE A 9 3.36 -9.87 -1.89
N PHE A 10 3.88 -11.09 -2.00
CA PHE A 10 4.10 -11.75 -3.28
C PHE A 10 2.79 -11.96 -4.05
N VAL A 11 1.76 -12.50 -3.38
CA VAL A 11 0.43 -12.67 -3.97
C VAL A 11 -0.17 -11.32 -4.37
N SER A 12 0.05 -10.25 -3.59
CA SER A 12 -0.41 -8.90 -3.96
C SER A 12 0.25 -8.41 -5.25
N TRP A 13 1.56 -8.60 -5.40
CA TRP A 13 2.31 -8.15 -6.57
C TRP A 13 1.94 -8.94 -7.82
N VAL A 14 1.86 -10.28 -7.70
CA VAL A 14 1.42 -11.15 -8.79
C VAL A 14 -0.03 -10.83 -9.19
N GLY A 15 -0.91 -10.67 -8.21
CA GLY A 15 -2.31 -10.32 -8.45
C GLY A 15 -2.46 -8.98 -9.17
N GLN A 16 -1.75 -7.95 -8.74
CA GLN A 16 -1.73 -6.65 -9.42
C GLN A 16 -1.13 -6.75 -10.83
N PHE A 17 -0.06 -7.52 -11.04
CA PHE A 17 0.50 -7.75 -12.36
C PHE A 17 -0.48 -8.46 -13.30
N ILE A 18 -1.15 -9.51 -12.82
CA ILE A 18 -2.21 -10.21 -13.56
C ILE A 18 -3.31 -9.24 -13.95
N LEU A 19 -3.72 -8.37 -13.01
CA LEU A 19 -4.76 -7.39 -13.26
C LEU A 19 -4.39 -6.45 -14.41
N LEU A 20 -3.20 -5.87 -14.36
CA LEU A 20 -2.70 -4.95 -15.40
C LEU A 20 -2.52 -5.63 -16.76
N LYS A 21 -2.07 -6.89 -16.77
CA LYS A 21 -1.84 -7.65 -18.02
C LYS A 21 -3.13 -8.16 -18.64
N LYS A 22 -4.09 -8.64 -17.83
CA LYS A 22 -5.33 -9.27 -18.30
C LYS A 22 -6.37 -8.24 -18.74
N TRP A 23 -6.39 -7.07 -18.13
CA TRP A 23 -7.37 -6.03 -18.42
C TRP A 23 -6.68 -4.69 -18.76
N PRO A 24 -5.90 -4.61 -19.86
CA PRO A 24 -5.10 -3.44 -20.17
C PRO A 24 -5.93 -2.15 -20.22
N GLY A 25 -5.36 -1.09 -19.66
CA GLY A 25 -5.91 0.28 -19.61
C GLY A 25 -5.10 1.23 -20.47
N ASP A 26 -5.49 2.50 -20.47
CA ASP A 26 -4.61 3.54 -20.99
C ASP A 26 -3.62 3.98 -19.89
N GLY A 27 -2.44 4.48 -20.28
CA GLY A 27 -1.40 4.89 -19.34
C GLY A 27 -1.73 6.14 -18.51
N THR A 28 -2.87 6.79 -18.77
CA THR A 28 -3.33 7.99 -18.06
C THR A 28 -4.26 7.68 -16.90
N MET A 29 -4.79 6.45 -16.83
CA MET A 29 -5.64 5.99 -15.74
C MET A 29 -4.85 5.81 -14.44
N THR A 30 -5.52 6.03 -13.30
CA THR A 30 -5.05 5.50 -12.01
C THR A 30 -5.23 3.98 -11.95
N PHE A 31 -4.59 3.33 -10.97
CA PHE A 31 -4.81 1.90 -10.73
C PHE A 31 -6.28 1.59 -10.45
N SER A 32 -6.95 2.41 -9.64
CA SER A 32 -8.36 2.26 -9.28
C SER A 32 -9.31 2.42 -10.47
N GLN A 33 -9.06 3.41 -11.34
CA GLN A 33 -9.83 3.62 -12.56
C GLN A 33 -9.64 2.44 -13.52
N HIS A 34 -8.41 1.91 -13.61
CA HIS A 34 -8.09 0.74 -14.41
C HIS A 34 -8.89 -0.49 -13.94
N VAL A 35 -8.96 -0.72 -12.62
CA VAL A 35 -9.79 -1.78 -12.02
C VAL A 35 -11.28 -1.57 -12.32
N ALA A 36 -11.78 -0.35 -12.27
CA ALA A 36 -13.20 -0.03 -12.39
C ALA A 36 -13.79 -0.20 -13.81
N ARG A 37 -12.96 -0.48 -14.82
CA ARG A 37 -13.41 -0.60 -16.23
C ARG A 37 -14.31 -1.79 -16.50
N LYS A 38 -14.03 -2.92 -15.84
CA LYS A 38 -14.68 -4.21 -16.10
C LYS A 38 -15.16 -4.81 -14.80
N ARG A 39 -16.32 -5.46 -14.84
CA ARG A 39 -16.90 -6.09 -13.64
C ARG A 39 -15.99 -7.21 -13.13
N GLU A 40 -15.35 -7.94 -14.03
CA GLU A 40 -14.44 -9.03 -13.71
C GLU A 40 -13.17 -8.53 -12.99
N SER A 41 -12.61 -7.39 -13.42
CA SER A 41 -11.45 -6.80 -12.75
C SER A 41 -11.80 -6.25 -11.37
N ILE A 42 -12.99 -5.66 -11.21
CA ILE A 42 -13.51 -5.23 -9.90
C ILE A 42 -13.60 -6.42 -8.95
N ILE A 43 -14.28 -7.49 -9.36
CA ILE A 43 -14.47 -8.70 -8.53
C ILE A 43 -13.11 -9.31 -8.19
N PHE A 44 -12.24 -9.48 -9.18
CA PHE A 44 -10.89 -10.01 -8.96
C PHE A 44 -10.11 -9.17 -7.94
N TYR A 45 -10.15 -7.84 -8.06
CA TYR A 45 -9.45 -6.93 -7.16
C TYR A 45 -9.98 -6.99 -5.72
N MET A 46 -11.31 -7.01 -5.57
CA MET A 46 -11.97 -7.17 -4.27
C MET A 46 -11.55 -8.48 -3.61
N VAL A 47 -11.67 -9.60 -4.33
CA VAL A 47 -11.30 -10.92 -3.83
C VAL A 47 -9.82 -10.96 -3.45
N LEU A 48 -8.94 -10.48 -4.32
CA LEU A 48 -7.50 -10.42 -4.06
C LEU A 48 -7.20 -9.73 -2.72
N TRP A 49 -7.72 -8.52 -2.52
CA TRP A 49 -7.45 -7.76 -1.30
C TRP A 49 -8.18 -8.29 -0.07
N SER A 50 -9.37 -8.86 -0.21
CA SER A 50 -10.07 -9.53 0.89
C SER A 50 -9.30 -10.72 1.45
N PHE A 51 -8.49 -11.40 0.64
CA PHE A 51 -7.63 -12.50 1.10
C PHE A 51 -6.23 -12.03 1.52
N VAL A 52 -5.60 -11.15 0.74
CA VAL A 52 -4.23 -10.69 0.99
C VAL A 52 -4.14 -9.80 2.23
N LEU A 53 -5.08 -8.86 2.39
CA LEU A 53 -4.98 -7.84 3.42
C LEU A 53 -5.09 -8.39 4.85
N PRO A 54 -6.02 -9.32 5.18
CA PRO A 54 -6.05 -9.90 6.52
C PRO A 54 -4.75 -10.62 6.90
N ALA A 55 -4.16 -11.37 5.95
CA ALA A 55 -2.88 -12.05 6.17
C ALA A 55 -1.74 -11.05 6.37
N PHE A 56 -1.67 -10.00 5.54
CA PHE A 56 -0.67 -8.94 5.66
C PHE A 56 -0.84 -8.14 6.96
N TYR A 57 -2.08 -7.78 7.31
CA TYR A 57 -2.41 -7.07 8.55
C TYR A 57 -2.01 -7.90 9.77
N TRP A 58 -2.36 -9.19 9.81
CA TRP A 58 -1.93 -10.08 10.89
C TRP A 58 -0.40 -10.10 11.03
N PHE A 59 0.33 -10.22 9.93
CA PHE A 59 1.79 -10.18 9.91
C PHE A 59 2.34 -8.87 10.49
N MET A 60 1.77 -7.73 10.07
CA MET A 60 2.18 -6.40 10.55
C MET A 60 1.93 -6.22 12.05
N MET A 61 0.80 -6.71 12.56
CA MET A 61 0.35 -6.44 13.93
C MET A 61 0.98 -7.32 15.00
N ILE A 62 1.38 -8.55 14.63
CA ILE A 62 1.91 -9.55 15.56
C ILE A 62 3.39 -9.82 15.22
N PRO A 63 3.76 -10.67 14.24
CA PRO A 63 5.18 -10.97 13.99
C PRO A 63 6.07 -9.74 13.80
N PHE A 64 5.65 -8.78 12.98
CA PHE A 64 6.47 -7.63 12.63
C PHE A 64 6.58 -6.65 13.79
N ALA A 65 5.43 -6.25 14.36
CA ALA A 65 5.41 -5.33 15.47
C ALA A 65 6.12 -5.88 16.71
N ASP A 66 5.89 -7.14 17.06
CA ASP A 66 6.47 -7.73 18.26
C ASP A 66 7.99 -7.96 18.08
N LYS A 67 8.44 -8.38 16.89
CA LYS A 67 9.88 -8.54 16.59
C LYS A 67 10.65 -7.23 16.73
N LEU A 68 10.08 -6.12 16.24
CA LEU A 68 10.74 -4.82 16.24
C LEU A 68 10.44 -3.97 17.49
N GLY A 69 9.61 -4.46 18.41
CA GLY A 69 9.19 -3.72 19.61
C GLY A 69 8.29 -2.52 19.30
N LEU A 70 7.51 -2.58 18.23
CA LEU A 70 6.66 -1.48 17.77
C LEU A 70 5.39 -1.37 18.63
N GLY A 71 5.23 -0.21 19.26
CA GLY A 71 4.13 0.07 20.19
C GLY A 71 2.78 0.40 19.53
N ILE A 72 1.87 0.91 20.36
CA ILE A 72 0.48 1.22 19.98
C ILE A 72 0.38 2.21 18.81
N LEU A 73 1.32 3.15 18.70
CA LEU A 73 1.31 4.15 17.62
C LEU A 73 1.42 3.48 16.23
N PHE A 74 2.36 2.55 16.07
CA PHE A 74 2.50 1.78 14.84
C PHE A 74 1.25 0.96 14.54
N LYS A 75 0.75 0.23 15.56
CA LYS A 75 -0.44 -0.63 15.45
C LYS A 75 -1.68 0.17 15.04
N SER A 76 -1.87 1.38 15.57
CA SER A 76 -2.96 2.30 15.19
C SER A 76 -2.85 2.78 13.75
N PHE A 77 -1.66 3.24 13.33
CA PHE A 77 -1.44 3.70 11.95
C PHE A 77 -1.61 2.55 10.94
N ALA A 78 -1.08 1.36 11.25
CA ALA A 78 -1.22 0.16 10.41
C ALA A 78 -2.69 -0.26 10.28
N THR A 79 -3.47 -0.17 11.37
CA THR A 79 -4.91 -0.46 11.37
C THR A 79 -5.69 0.52 10.51
N LEU A 80 -5.49 1.83 10.72
CA LEU A 80 -6.16 2.87 9.92
C LEU A 80 -5.77 2.79 8.44
N ALA A 81 -4.49 2.53 8.14
CA ALA A 81 -4.02 2.33 6.77
C ALA A 81 -4.69 1.11 6.11
N SER A 82 -4.82 0.01 6.85
CA SER A 82 -5.46 -1.21 6.36
C SER A 82 -6.96 -1.01 6.14
N ILE A 83 -7.66 -0.29 7.01
CA ILE A 83 -9.07 0.09 6.80
C ILE A 83 -9.20 0.93 5.53
N GLY A 84 -8.32 1.92 5.34
CA GLY A 84 -8.28 2.72 4.12
C GLY A 84 -8.02 1.87 2.86
N MET A 85 -7.07 0.93 2.94
CA MET A 85 -6.75 0.01 1.84
C MET A 85 -7.94 -0.88 1.48
N LEU A 86 -8.60 -1.47 2.48
CA LEU A 86 -9.79 -2.31 2.28
C LEU A 86 -10.96 -1.50 1.71
N GLY A 87 -11.21 -0.31 2.26
CA GLY A 87 -12.24 0.60 1.77
C GLY A 87 -12.03 0.97 0.30
N ALA A 88 -10.79 1.31 -0.08
CA ALA A 88 -10.45 1.58 -1.48
C ALA A 88 -10.63 0.33 -2.36
N ALA A 89 -10.27 -0.86 -1.88
CA ALA A 89 -10.41 -2.10 -2.64
C ALA A 89 -11.88 -2.52 -2.86
N LEU A 90 -12.73 -2.35 -1.84
CA LEU A 90 -14.13 -2.76 -1.87
C LEU A 90 -15.09 -1.73 -2.47
N ILE A 91 -14.65 -0.47 -2.65
CA ILE A 91 -15.50 0.60 -3.17
C ILE A 91 -14.90 1.07 -4.50
N PRO A 92 -15.33 0.51 -5.65
CA PRO A 92 -14.77 0.86 -6.95
C PRO A 92 -15.25 2.25 -7.40
N GLU A 93 -14.42 2.95 -8.19
CA GLU A 93 -14.74 4.27 -8.76
C GLU A 93 -15.77 4.20 -9.90
N THR A 94 -17.02 3.81 -9.59
CA THR A 94 -18.09 3.65 -10.60
C THR A 94 -19.16 4.75 -10.59
N THR A 95 -19.31 5.46 -9.47
CA THR A 95 -20.28 6.57 -9.30
C THR A 95 -19.62 7.68 -8.49
N GLU A 96 -20.12 8.92 -8.56
CA GLU A 96 -19.51 10.08 -7.90
C GLU A 96 -19.28 9.86 -6.39
N LEU A 97 -20.30 9.37 -5.67
CA LEU A 97 -20.19 9.09 -4.25
C LEU A 97 -19.14 8.00 -3.96
N LYS A 98 -19.16 6.89 -4.71
CA LYS A 98 -18.20 5.81 -4.55
C LYS A 98 -16.78 6.29 -4.85
N THR A 99 -16.61 7.11 -5.88
CA THR A 99 -15.32 7.73 -6.23
C THR A 99 -14.81 8.63 -5.12
N LYS A 100 -15.67 9.43 -4.49
CA LYS A 100 -15.28 10.26 -3.33
C LYS A 100 -14.80 9.41 -2.16
N ILE A 101 -15.56 8.37 -1.79
CA ILE A 101 -15.20 7.46 -0.70
C ILE A 101 -13.90 6.73 -1.02
N HIS A 102 -13.79 6.13 -2.21
CA HIS A 102 -12.59 5.44 -2.68
C HIS A 102 -11.35 6.32 -2.56
N ARG A 103 -11.42 7.56 -3.07
CA ARG A 103 -10.29 8.49 -3.04
C ARG A 103 -9.91 8.87 -1.63
N VAL A 104 -10.87 9.17 -0.76
CA VAL A 104 -10.58 9.47 0.66
C VAL A 104 -9.89 8.28 1.31
N SER A 105 -10.38 7.05 1.09
CA SER A 105 -9.77 5.83 1.61
C SER A 105 -8.36 5.58 1.05
N ALA A 106 -8.15 5.73 -0.26
CA ALA A 106 -6.86 5.52 -0.92
C ALA A 106 -5.83 6.57 -0.50
N TYR A 107 -6.19 7.87 -0.44
CA TYR A 107 -5.30 8.91 0.03
C TYR A 107 -5.01 8.78 1.53
N GLY A 108 -6.02 8.45 2.33
CA GLY A 108 -5.85 8.19 3.77
C GLY A 108 -4.86 7.05 4.01
N MET A 109 -5.03 5.93 3.31
CA MET A 109 -4.06 4.83 3.31
C MET A 109 -2.67 5.32 2.91
N ALA A 110 -2.51 5.97 1.76
CA ALA A 110 -1.21 6.41 1.28
C ALA A 110 -0.50 7.31 2.30
N TYR A 111 -1.21 8.29 2.86
CA TYR A 111 -0.69 9.21 3.87
C TYR A 111 -0.32 8.52 5.18
N LEU A 112 -0.95 7.40 5.54
CA LEU A 112 -0.62 6.62 6.73
C LEU A 112 0.53 5.62 6.50
N LEU A 113 0.74 5.14 5.26
CA LEU A 113 1.87 4.23 4.94
C LEU A 113 3.24 4.93 5.08
N CYS A 114 3.33 6.20 4.70
CA CYS A 114 4.57 6.97 4.81
C CYS A 114 5.11 7.06 6.27
N PRO A 115 4.34 7.56 7.26
CA PRO A 115 4.79 7.64 8.65
C PRO A 115 5.08 6.27 9.26
N LEU A 116 4.45 5.18 8.81
CA LEU A 116 4.80 3.83 9.27
C LEU A 116 6.27 3.50 8.98
N VAL A 117 6.80 3.87 7.81
CA VAL A 117 8.23 3.67 7.47
C VAL A 117 9.13 4.44 8.42
N PHE A 118 8.79 5.69 8.75
CA PHE A 118 9.56 6.51 9.70
C PHE A 118 9.48 5.98 11.13
N ILE A 119 8.34 5.44 11.56
CA ILE A 119 8.18 4.80 12.88
C ILE A 119 9.07 3.54 13.00
N VAL A 120 9.21 2.77 11.92
CA VAL A 120 10.13 1.61 11.88
C VAL A 120 11.58 2.09 11.90
N LEU A 121 11.90 3.16 11.17
CA LEU A 121 13.25 3.69 11.03
C LEU A 121 13.87 4.16 12.37
N ILE A 122 13.06 4.70 13.27
CA ILE A 122 13.53 5.15 14.59
C ILE A 122 13.78 3.99 15.57
N GLN A 123 13.45 2.75 15.21
CA GLN A 123 13.72 1.61 16.09
C GLN A 123 15.21 1.26 16.12
N GLY A 124 15.70 0.98 17.33
CA GLY A 124 17.11 0.62 17.55
C GLY A 124 17.48 -0.78 17.06
N SER A 125 16.48 -1.65 16.81
CA SER A 125 16.66 -3.09 16.54
C SER A 125 16.92 -3.44 15.07
N ILE A 126 16.78 -2.51 14.13
CA ILE A 126 17.02 -2.76 12.69
C ILE A 126 18.51 -2.63 12.33
N SER A 127 18.96 -3.39 11.33
CA SER A 127 20.33 -3.32 10.84
C SER A 127 20.67 -1.94 10.24
N GLY A 128 21.96 -1.60 10.19
CA GLY A 128 22.43 -0.35 9.57
C GLY A 128 22.06 -0.26 8.08
N PHE A 129 22.13 -1.38 7.35
CA PHE A 129 21.69 -1.45 5.95
C PHE A 129 20.18 -1.18 5.82
N ALA A 130 19.35 -1.84 6.65
CA ALA A 130 17.91 -1.60 6.66
C ALA A 130 17.60 -0.13 6.95
N ARG A 131 18.30 0.50 7.89
CA ARG A 131 18.10 1.91 8.22
C ARG A 131 18.39 2.85 7.04
N VAL A 132 19.48 2.63 6.31
CA VAL A 132 19.80 3.42 5.10
C VAL A 132 18.72 3.22 4.03
N PHE A 133 18.32 1.96 3.81
CA PHE A 133 17.27 1.64 2.84
C PHE A 133 15.95 2.34 3.19
N LEU A 134 15.50 2.25 4.45
CA LEU A 134 14.27 2.89 4.92
C LEU A 134 14.33 4.43 4.84
N TRP A 135 15.51 5.05 5.03
CA TRP A 135 15.67 6.49 4.81
C TRP A 135 15.39 6.85 3.34
N VAL A 136 16.02 6.13 2.42
CA VAL A 136 15.87 6.38 0.97
C VAL A 136 14.41 6.19 0.53
N THR A 137 13.79 5.07 0.92
CA THR A 137 12.40 4.79 0.55
C THR A 137 11.41 5.71 1.26
N GLY A 138 11.64 6.01 2.54
CA GLY A 138 10.82 6.94 3.32
C GLY A 138 10.83 8.36 2.75
N LEU A 139 11.99 8.87 2.36
CA LEU A 139 12.11 10.19 1.71
C LEU A 139 11.41 10.20 0.34
N TRP A 140 11.54 9.12 -0.43
CA TRP A 140 10.83 8.99 -1.71
C TRP A 140 9.31 8.99 -1.51
N MET A 141 8.81 8.23 -0.54
CA MET A 141 7.38 8.18 -0.20
C MET A 141 6.88 9.55 0.28
N LEU A 142 7.67 10.25 1.11
CA LEU A 142 7.35 11.60 1.57
C LEU A 142 7.25 12.59 0.41
N ALA A 143 8.23 12.59 -0.49
CA ALA A 143 8.18 13.40 -1.72
C ALA A 143 6.91 13.08 -2.53
N GLY A 144 6.51 11.82 -2.57
CA GLY A 144 5.26 11.36 -3.16
C GLY A 144 4.00 11.94 -2.54
N VAL A 145 3.91 11.90 -1.22
CA VAL A 145 2.80 12.46 -0.44
C VAL A 145 2.71 13.98 -0.64
N ILE A 146 3.85 14.67 -0.58
CA ILE A 146 3.94 16.12 -0.80
C ILE A 146 3.47 16.47 -2.21
N ARG A 147 4.00 15.78 -3.23
CA ARG A 147 3.61 15.97 -4.62
C ARG A 147 2.12 15.77 -4.83
N SER A 148 1.56 14.67 -4.31
CA SER A 148 0.12 14.38 -4.44
C SER A 148 -0.76 15.45 -3.77
N SER A 149 -0.24 16.14 -2.76
CA SER A 149 -0.93 17.23 -2.07
C SER A 149 -0.88 18.52 -2.88
N ILE A 150 0.28 18.84 -3.48
CA ILE A 150 0.49 20.03 -4.33
C ILE A 150 -0.32 19.93 -5.63
N GLU A 151 -0.28 18.79 -6.31
CA GLU A 151 -0.99 18.56 -7.57
C GLU A 151 -2.52 18.46 -7.37
N LYS A 152 -3.03 18.73 -6.16
CA LYS A 152 -4.46 18.67 -5.79
C LYS A 152 -5.14 17.40 -6.30
N ARG A 153 -4.41 16.28 -6.31
CA ARG A 153 -4.92 14.97 -6.75
C ARG A 153 -5.31 14.90 -8.23
N GLN A 154 -4.78 15.80 -9.07
CA GLN A 154 -4.95 15.72 -10.52
C GLN A 154 -4.11 14.57 -11.09
N HIS A 155 -4.74 13.65 -11.80
CA HIS A 155 -4.10 12.45 -12.33
C HIS A 155 -3.33 12.77 -13.61
N GLY A 156 -2.02 12.55 -13.60
CA GLY A 156 -1.15 12.71 -14.76
C GLY A 156 -0.86 11.39 -15.48
N LYS A 157 -0.21 11.46 -16.65
CA LYS A 157 0.09 10.30 -17.55
C LYS A 157 1.00 9.20 -16.97
N LYS A 158 1.38 9.26 -15.69
CA LYS A 158 2.24 8.27 -15.00
C LYS A 158 1.73 7.92 -13.59
N THR A 159 0.50 8.28 -13.26
CA THR A 159 -0.03 8.11 -11.89
C THR A 159 -0.13 6.64 -11.48
N LEU A 160 -0.44 5.71 -12.41
CA LEU A 160 -0.50 4.27 -12.10
C LEU A 160 0.84 3.70 -11.65
N LEU A 161 1.90 3.95 -12.42
CA LEU A 161 3.24 3.46 -12.09
C LEU A 161 3.71 4.04 -10.76
N PHE A 162 3.43 5.33 -10.53
CA PHE A 162 3.76 5.99 -9.28
C PHE A 162 3.03 5.36 -8.07
N GLN A 163 1.73 5.08 -8.19
CA GLN A 163 0.94 4.42 -7.14
C GLN A 163 1.44 3.01 -6.84
N ALA A 164 1.70 2.21 -7.89
CA ALA A 164 2.23 0.85 -7.74
C ALA A 164 3.60 0.87 -7.05
N PHE A 165 4.51 1.73 -7.51
CA PHE A 165 5.85 1.85 -6.95
C PHE A 165 5.81 2.33 -5.50
N TYR A 166 4.91 3.26 -5.14
CA TYR A 166 4.72 3.70 -3.76
C TYR A 166 4.37 2.56 -2.80
N VAL A 167 3.41 1.71 -3.18
CA VAL A 167 3.01 0.55 -2.36
C VAL A 167 4.11 -0.51 -2.35
N MET A 168 4.80 -0.74 -3.48
CA MET A 168 5.94 -1.65 -3.53
C MET A 168 7.07 -1.21 -2.61
N LEU A 169 7.43 0.08 -2.60
CA LEU A 169 8.46 0.60 -1.70
C LEU A 169 8.08 0.40 -0.24
N PHE A 170 6.82 0.60 0.13
CA PHE A 170 6.33 0.28 1.46
C PHE A 170 6.54 -1.22 1.78
N HIS A 171 6.07 -2.13 0.92
CA HIS A 171 6.24 -3.57 1.12
C HIS A 171 7.71 -3.98 1.24
N VAL A 172 8.59 -3.48 0.37
CA VAL A 172 10.02 -3.79 0.43
C VAL A 172 10.64 -3.23 1.71
N SER A 173 10.25 -2.02 2.15
CA SER A 173 10.76 -1.44 3.40
C SER A 173 10.40 -2.31 4.60
N ILE A 174 9.17 -2.82 4.67
CA ILE A 174 8.74 -3.75 5.71
C ILE A 174 9.55 -5.06 5.66
N LEU A 175 9.75 -5.63 4.46
CA LEU A 175 10.53 -6.87 4.32
C LEU A 175 12.00 -6.68 4.71
N VAL A 176 12.63 -5.61 4.25
CA VAL A 176 14.02 -5.26 4.58
C VAL A 176 14.16 -5.10 6.09
N ALA A 177 13.29 -4.31 6.73
CA ALA A 177 13.35 -4.11 8.19
C ALA A 177 13.08 -5.40 8.98
N TYR A 178 12.27 -6.31 8.45
CA TYR A 178 11.96 -7.56 9.14
C TYR A 178 13.06 -8.61 9.00
N TYR A 179 13.66 -8.74 7.81
CA TYR A 179 14.58 -9.85 7.50
C TYR A 179 16.06 -9.48 7.62
N LEU A 180 16.42 -8.19 7.65
CA LEU A 180 17.81 -7.71 7.74
C LEU A 180 18.07 -6.89 9.01
#